data_AF-A0A821VYU1-F1
#
_entry.id   AF-A0A821VYU1-F1
#
_cell.length_a   1.000
_cell.length_b   1.000
_cell.length_c   1.000
_cell.angle_alpha   90.00
_cell.angle_beta   90.00
_cell.angle_gamma   90.00
#
_symmetry.space_group_name_H-M   'P 1'
#
loop_
_entity.id
_entity.type
_entity.pdbx_description
1 polymer ?
#
loop_
_entity_poly.entity_id
_entity_poly.type
_entity_poly.pdbx_seq_one_letter_code
_entity_poly.pdbx_strand_id
1 'polypeptide(L)'
;MPLANRLAKLTNIYLGFPIFIGGTLGNLLHILLLWPNRRNSCAFLFLFSSLINYIALFYGLFTRILSDSFDSDWSTTNRIWCKSRVALTSTTFFYLINIHLPSKYGSVFLKLSPKKIQKIHLIIISNMDSDSTIVF
;
A
#
# COMPACT_ATOMS: atom_id res chain seq x y z
N MET A 1 8.98 -32.43 -12.86
CA MET A 1 8.86 -31.04 -12.38
C MET A 1 9.46 -30.77 -10.97
N PRO A 2 10.52 -31.44 -10.47
CA PRO A 2 11.05 -31.16 -9.12
C PRO A 2 12.06 -30.00 -9.05
N LEU A 3 12.68 -29.60 -10.17
CA LEU A 3 13.75 -28.59 -10.17
C LEU A 3 13.22 -27.16 -9.89
N ALA A 4 12.09 -26.79 -10.50
CA ALA A 4 11.47 -25.48 -10.33
C ALA A 4 11.05 -25.22 -8.87
N ASN A 5 10.46 -26.22 -8.21
CA ASN A 5 10.04 -26.09 -6.81
C ASN A 5 11.23 -25.91 -5.86
N ARG A 6 12.36 -26.59 -6.13
CA ARG A 6 13.58 -26.39 -5.32
C ARG A 6 14.14 -24.98 -5.48
N LEU A 7 14.17 -24.45 -6.71
CA LEU A 7 14.59 -23.08 -6.98
C LEU A 7 13.69 -22.04 -6.31
N ALA A 8 12.37 -22.24 -6.34
CA ALA A 8 11.41 -21.37 -5.68
C ALA A 8 11.61 -21.34 -4.15
N LYS A 9 11.85 -22.50 -3.54
CA LYS A 9 12.11 -22.64 -2.09
C LYS A 9 13.39 -21.92 -1.67
N LEU A 10 14.48 -22.11 -2.41
CA LEU A 10 15.74 -21.38 -2.20
C LEU A 10 15.56 -19.87 -2.34
N THR A 11 14.87 -19.43 -3.38
CA THR A 11 14.66 -18.00 -3.66
C THR A 11 13.84 -17.33 -2.56
N ASN A 12 12.77 -17.96 -2.08
CA ASN A 12 11.96 -17.41 -0.99
C ASN A 12 12.73 -17.31 0.33
N ILE A 13 13.60 -18.27 0.64
CA ILE A 13 14.38 -18.22 1.88
C ILE A 13 15.43 -17.12 1.77
N TYR A 14 16.20 -17.09 0.68
CA TYR A 14 17.31 -16.15 0.52
C TYR A 14 16.87 -14.72 0.22
N LEU A 15 15.75 -14.50 -0.48
CA LEU A 15 15.24 -13.16 -0.76
C LEU A 15 14.09 -12.79 0.18
N GLY A 16 13.15 -13.70 0.42
CA GLY A 16 11.95 -13.40 1.20
C GLY A 16 12.26 -13.12 2.67
N PHE A 17 13.16 -13.87 3.30
CA PHE A 17 13.50 -13.67 4.71
C PHE A 17 14.19 -12.31 5.00
N PRO A 18 15.23 -11.87 4.26
CA PRO A 18 15.81 -10.54 4.48
C PRO A 18 14.86 -9.42 4.09
N ILE A 19 14.02 -9.58 3.05
CA ILE A 19 12.99 -8.58 2.70
C ILE A 19 11.96 -8.47 3.84
N PHE A 20 11.59 -9.59 4.47
CA PHE A 20 10.69 -9.59 5.61
C PHE A 20 11.29 -8.85 6.80
N ILE A 21 12.55 -9.15 7.17
CA ILE A 21 13.23 -8.47 8.28
C ILE A 21 13.45 -6.99 7.97
N GLY A 22 14.00 -6.67 6.80
CA GLY A 22 14.25 -5.28 6.41
C GLY A 22 12.94 -4.48 6.30
N GLY A 23 11.90 -5.07 5.73
CA GLY A 23 10.59 -4.45 5.60
C GLY A 23 9.87 -4.26 6.93
N THR A 24 9.95 -5.22 7.85
CA THR A 24 9.38 -5.09 9.20
C THR A 24 10.11 -4.00 9.98
N LEU A 25 11.45 -4.05 10.04
CA LEU A 25 12.26 -3.03 10.73
C LEU A 25 12.03 -1.63 10.14
N GLY A 26 12.02 -1.48 8.82
CA GLY A 26 11.79 -0.20 8.16
C GLY A 26 10.42 0.40 8.48
N ASN A 27 9.35 -0.42 8.44
CA ASN A 27 8.01 0.05 8.79
C ASN A 27 7.85 0.34 10.29
N LEU A 28 8.46 -0.48 11.16
CA LEU A 28 8.50 -0.24 12.61
C LEU A 28 9.19 1.08 12.94
N LEU A 29 10.36 1.33 12.33
CA LEU A 29 11.10 2.58 12.54
C LEU A 29 10.29 3.79 12.07
N HIS A 30 9.61 3.68 10.93
CA HIS A 30 8.76 4.75 10.42
C HIS A 30 7.57 5.04 11.35
N ILE A 31 6.94 4.00 11.91
CA ILE A 31 5.88 4.16 12.91
C ILE A 31 6.41 4.86 14.16
N LEU A 32 7.54 4.40 14.70
CA LEU A 32 8.15 4.99 15.89
C LEU A 32 8.55 6.45 15.69
N LEU A 33 9.08 6.78 14.51
CA LEU A 33 9.52 8.14 14.18
C LEU A 33 8.32 9.11 14.02
N LEU A 34 7.23 8.68 13.39
CA LEU A 34 6.07 9.54 13.13
C LEU A 34 5.02 9.53 14.25
N TRP A 35 5.08 8.57 15.18
CA TRP A 35 4.14 8.46 16.31
C TRP A 35 4.00 9.75 17.13
N PRO A 36 5.07 10.49 17.47
CA PRO A 36 4.96 11.74 18.22
C PRO A 36 4.23 12.84 17.46
N ASN A 37 4.32 12.83 16.12
CA ASN A 37 3.76 13.87 15.23
C ASN A 37 2.38 13.47 14.64
N ARG A 38 1.71 12.47 15.22
CA ARG A 38 0.43 11.91 14.73
C ARG A 38 -0.74 12.91 14.64
N ARG A 39 -0.62 14.09 15.25
CA ARG A 39 -1.64 15.15 15.18
C ARG A 39 -1.66 15.87 13.82
N ASN A 40 -0.60 15.75 13.02
CA ASN A 40 -0.58 16.25 11.66
C ASN A 40 -1.28 15.26 10.72
N SER A 41 -2.27 15.73 9.95
CA SER A 41 -3.01 14.89 8.99
C SER A 41 -2.10 14.19 7.98
N CYS A 42 -1.02 14.86 7.55
CA CYS A 42 -0.01 14.28 6.65
C CYS A 42 0.77 13.14 7.33
N ALA A 43 1.22 13.34 8.58
CA ALA A 43 1.92 12.31 9.33
C ALA A 43 1.02 11.09 9.61
N PHE A 44 -0.28 11.32 9.83
CA PHE A 44 -1.25 10.24 10.00
C PHE A 44 -1.41 9.39 8.73
N LEU A 45 -1.45 10.00 7.54
CA LEU A 45 -1.50 9.27 6.27
C LEU A 45 -0.24 8.42 6.05
N PHE A 46 0.94 8.96 6.37
CA PHE A 46 2.20 8.22 6.28
C PHE A 46 2.27 7.06 7.30
N LEU A 47 1.76 7.25 8.51
CA LEU A 47 1.63 6.19 9.51
C LEU A 47 0.71 5.06 9.00
N PHE A 48 -0.44 5.42 8.45
CA PHE A 48 -1.39 4.45 7.93
C PHE A 48 -0.84 3.69 6.72
N SER A 49 -0.08 4.37 5.85
CA SER A 49 0.63 3.71 4.74
C SER A 49 1.65 2.68 5.24
N SER A 50 2.43 3.00 6.28
CA SER A 50 3.35 2.02 6.88
C SER A 50 2.64 0.87 7.57
N LEU A 51 1.49 1.11 8.20
CA LEU A 51 0.68 0.05 8.79
C LEU A 51 0.19 -0.93 7.71
N ILE A 52 -0.30 -0.41 6.59
CA ILE A 52 -0.75 -1.24 5.45
C ILE A 52 0.40 -2.02 4.84
N ASN A 53 1.59 -1.40 4.68
CA ASN A 53 2.77 -2.12 4.21
C ASN A 53 3.22 -3.23 5.17
N TYR A 54 3.13 -2.99 6.49
CA TYR A 54 3.43 -4.01 7.49
C TYR A 54 2.45 -5.19 7.40
N ILE A 55 1.14 -4.92 7.27
CA ILE A 55 0.11 -5.95 7.07
C ILE A 55 0.38 -6.72 5.76
N ALA A 56 0.74 -6.04 4.68
CA ALA A 56 1.08 -6.68 3.41
C ALA A 56 2.28 -7.63 3.53
N LEU A 57 3.33 -7.23 4.24
CA LEU A 57 4.50 -8.07 4.51
C LEU A 57 4.12 -9.31 5.33
N PHE A 58 3.27 -9.14 6.35
CA PHE A 58 2.85 -10.21 7.23
C PHE A 58 1.91 -11.22 6.54
N TYR A 59 0.89 -10.74 5.83
CA TYR A 59 -0.07 -11.64 5.18
C TYR A 59 0.39 -12.13 3.81
N GLY A 60 1.25 -11.40 3.10
CA GLY A 60 1.78 -11.80 1.81
C GLY A 60 3.05 -12.63 1.95
N LEU A 61 4.11 -12.04 2.52
CA LEU A 61 5.45 -12.62 2.49
C LEU A 61 5.66 -13.68 3.58
N PHE A 62 5.24 -13.41 4.82
CA PHE A 62 5.43 -14.36 5.93
C PHE A 62 4.64 -15.66 5.72
N THR A 63 3.38 -15.56 5.29
CA THR A 63 2.60 -16.75 4.94
C THR A 63 3.18 -17.53 3.75
N ARG A 64 3.85 -16.85 2.81
CA ARG A 64 4.53 -17.49 1.67
C ARG A 64 5.79 -18.21 2.12
N ILE A 65 6.56 -17.62 3.02
CA ILE A 65 7.71 -18.27 3.65
C ILE A 65 7.25 -19.51 4.42
N LEU A 66 6.16 -19.43 5.20
CA LEU A 66 5.64 -20.58 5.95
C LEU A 66 5.19 -21.74 5.04
N SER A 67 4.41 -21.45 4.00
CA SER A 67 3.90 -22.48 3.07
C SER A 67 5.04 -23.08 2.23
N ASP A 68 5.85 -22.25 1.56
CA ASP A 68 6.88 -22.75 0.63
C ASP A 68 8.13 -23.31 1.35
N SER A 69 8.49 -22.79 2.53
CA SER A 69 9.73 -23.18 3.23
C SER A 69 9.52 -24.32 4.22
N PHE A 70 8.40 -24.30 4.95
CA PHE A 70 8.12 -25.26 6.02
C PHE A 70 7.08 -26.33 5.65
N ASP A 71 6.55 -26.32 4.41
CA ASP A 71 5.48 -27.22 3.94
C ASP A 71 4.28 -27.26 4.91
N SER A 72 4.11 -26.21 5.71
CA SER A 72 3.07 -26.08 6.73
C SER A 72 1.97 -25.18 6.17
N ASP A 73 1.03 -25.80 5.44
CA ASP A 73 -0.10 -25.10 4.85
C ASP A 73 -1.16 -24.73 5.90
N TRP A 74 -0.94 -23.64 6.64
CA TRP A 74 -2.01 -23.05 7.46
C TRP A 74 -3.24 -22.63 6.64
N SER A 75 -3.10 -22.50 5.31
CA SER A 75 -4.20 -22.27 4.38
C SER A 75 -5.10 -23.48 4.17
N THR A 76 -4.60 -24.71 4.32
CA THR A 76 -5.43 -25.93 4.26
C THR A 76 -6.07 -26.21 5.63
N THR A 77 -5.41 -25.81 6.72
CA THR A 77 -5.95 -25.96 8.08
C THR A 77 -7.07 -24.98 8.40
N ASN A 78 -7.02 -23.73 7.90
CA ASN A 78 -8.01 -22.72 8.27
C ASN A 78 -8.55 -21.93 7.06
N ARG A 79 -9.81 -22.24 6.70
CA ARG A 79 -10.52 -21.62 5.56
C ARG A 79 -10.69 -20.10 5.71
N ILE A 80 -10.80 -19.62 6.95
CA ILE A 80 -10.89 -18.18 7.26
C ILE A 80 -9.56 -17.49 6.94
N TRP A 81 -8.44 -18.14 7.26
CA TRP A 81 -7.09 -17.62 6.98
C TRP A 81 -6.81 -17.53 5.48
N CYS A 82 -7.24 -18.54 4.72
CA CYS A 82 -7.10 -18.53 3.26
C CYS A 82 -7.91 -17.37 2.64
N LYS A 83 -9.16 -17.16 3.08
CA LYS A 83 -10.02 -16.10 2.56
C LYS A 83 -9.55 -14.70 2.96
N SER A 84 -9.06 -14.53 4.19
CA SER A 84 -8.52 -13.25 4.67
C SER A 84 -7.23 -12.88 3.94
N ARG A 85 -6.35 -13.84 3.65
CA ARG A 85 -5.11 -13.61 2.88
C ARG A 85 -5.39 -12.95 1.53
N VAL A 86 -6.28 -13.56 0.73
CA VAL A 86 -6.62 -13.07 -0.61
C VAL A 86 -7.22 -11.67 -0.53
N ALA A 87 -8.19 -11.46 0.37
CA ALA A 87 -8.84 -10.17 0.55
C ALA A 87 -7.86 -9.06 1.01
N LEU A 88 -6.93 -9.38 1.91
CA LEU A 88 -5.95 -8.41 2.40
C LEU A 88 -4.90 -8.08 1.34
N THR A 89 -4.43 -9.08 0.56
CA THR A 89 -3.48 -8.85 -0.53
C THR A 89 -4.07 -8.07 -1.70
N SER A 90 -5.35 -8.28 -2.04
CA SER A 90 -5.99 -7.48 -3.09
C SER A 90 -6.23 -6.04 -2.63
N THR A 91 -6.70 -5.86 -1.40
CA THR A 91 -6.95 -4.52 -0.84
C THR A 91 -5.67 -3.71 -0.73
N THR A 92 -4.56 -4.31 -0.30
CA THR A 92 -3.24 -3.64 -0.27
C THR A 92 -2.74 -3.26 -1.66
N PHE A 93 -2.94 -4.09 -2.67
CA PHE A 93 -2.57 -3.77 -4.05
C PHE A 93 -3.36 -2.57 -4.59
N PHE A 94 -4.69 -2.56 -4.40
CA PHE A 94 -5.51 -1.41 -4.75
C PHE A 94 -5.09 -0.15 -3.98
N TYR A 95 -4.81 -0.26 -2.68
CA TYR A 95 -4.37 0.85 -1.86
C TYR A 95 -3.02 1.42 -2.33
N LEU A 96 -2.05 0.54 -2.65
CA LEU A 96 -0.75 0.94 -3.18
C LEU A 96 -0.87 1.66 -4.52
N ILE A 97 -1.71 1.18 -5.43
CA ILE A 97 -1.95 1.88 -6.70
C ILE A 97 -2.58 3.26 -6.45
N ASN A 98 -3.61 3.34 -5.59
CA ASN A 98 -4.33 4.58 -5.39
C ASN A 98 -3.57 5.64 -4.58
N ILE A 99 -2.61 5.25 -3.73
CA ILE A 99 -1.87 6.20 -2.87
C ILE A 99 -0.41 6.38 -3.26
N HIS A 100 0.27 5.34 -3.75
CA HIS A 100 1.69 5.47 -4.11
C HIS A 100 1.88 6.27 -5.40
N LEU A 101 0.94 6.20 -6.35
CA LEU A 101 0.94 7.04 -7.55
C LEU A 101 0.81 8.53 -7.20
N PRO A 102 -0.18 9.00 -6.40
CA PRO A 102 -0.24 10.42 -6.06
C PRO A 102 0.79 10.87 -5.01
N SER A 103 1.31 9.98 -4.16
CA SER A 103 2.29 10.34 -3.11
C SER A 103 3.66 10.75 -3.66
N LYS A 104 4.18 10.06 -4.70
CA LYS A 104 5.47 10.45 -5.34
C LYS A 104 5.40 11.81 -6.05
N TYR A 105 4.22 12.23 -6.50
CA TYR A 105 3.99 13.56 -7.10
C TYR A 105 3.41 14.59 -6.09
N GLY A 106 3.11 14.15 -4.87
CA GLY A 106 2.45 14.96 -3.83
C GLY A 106 3.30 16.11 -3.31
N SER A 107 4.64 16.00 -3.37
CA SER A 107 5.55 17.10 -3.00
C SER A 107 5.47 18.29 -3.96
N VAL A 108 5.03 18.08 -5.20
CA VAL A 108 4.76 19.17 -6.16
C VAL A 108 3.33 19.71 -5.96
N PHE A 109 2.38 18.84 -5.64
CA PHE A 109 0.97 19.22 -5.46
C PHE A 109 0.72 20.02 -4.15
N LEU A 110 1.45 19.73 -3.07
CA LEU A 110 1.37 20.46 -1.80
C LEU A 110 2.00 21.87 -1.84
N LYS A 111 2.72 22.22 -2.92
CA LYS A 111 3.22 23.58 -3.14
C LYS A 111 2.20 24.49 -3.86
N LEU A 112 1.05 23.93 -4.25
CA LEU A 112 -0.12 24.71 -4.65
C LEU A 112 -0.97 24.99 -3.41
N SER A 113 -0.72 26.16 -2.82
CA SER A 113 -1.54 26.76 -1.77
C SER A 113 -3.05 26.52 -2.01
N PRO A 114 -3.82 26.03 -1.01
CA PRO A 114 -5.24 25.74 -1.16
C PRO A 114 -6.08 26.96 -1.63
N LYS A 115 -5.54 28.18 -1.48
CA LYS A 115 -6.15 29.41 -1.98
C LYS A 115 -6.15 29.53 -3.52
N LYS A 116 -5.22 28.89 -4.23
CA LYS A 116 -5.18 28.91 -5.71
C LYS A 116 -6.17 27.91 -6.32
N ILE A 117 -6.37 26.75 -5.69
CA ILE A 117 -7.31 25.72 -6.17
C ILE A 117 -8.76 26.22 -6.06
N GLN A 118 -9.11 26.91 -4.96
CA GLN A 118 -10.44 27.50 -4.81
C GLN A 118 -10.74 28.58 -5.87
N LYS A 119 -9.73 29.37 -6.25
CA LYS A 119 -9.86 30.40 -7.29
C LYS A 119 -10.02 29.81 -8.70
N ILE A 120 -9.37 28.67 -8.98
CA ILE A 120 -9.52 27.95 -10.26
C ILE A 120 -10.87 27.23 -10.32
N HIS A 121 -11.34 26.63 -9.22
CA HIS A 121 -12.66 25.99 -9.17
C HIS A 121 -13.80 27.01 -9.37
N LEU A 122 -13.66 28.25 -8.86
CA LEU A 122 -14.64 29.31 -9.08
C LEU A 122 -14.65 29.81 -10.55
N ILE A 123 -13.49 29.85 -11.21
CA ILE A 123 -13.38 30.25 -12.63
C ILE A 123 -13.99 29.18 -13.55
N ILE A 124 -13.83 27.90 -13.22
CA ILE A 124 -14.40 26.80 -14.02
C ILE A 124 -15.92 26.74 -13.85
N ILE A 125 -16.46 26.94 -12.65
CA ILE A 125 -17.91 26.94 -12.40
C ILE A 125 -18.59 28.17 -13.06
N SER A 126 -17.93 29.34 -13.07
CA SER A 126 -18.46 30.52 -13.78
C SER A 126 -18.42 30.41 -15.30
N ASN A 127 -17.57 29.55 -15.87
CA ASN A 127 -17.51 29.30 -17.32
C ASN A 127 -18.48 28.19 -17.76
N MET A 128 -18.79 27.22 -16.89
CA MET A 128 -19.71 26.13 -17.22
C MET A 128 -21.20 26.51 -17.19
N ASP A 129 -21.56 27.67 -16.64
CA ASP A 129 -22.96 28.15 -16.59
C ASP A 129 -23.30 29.14 -17.73
N SER A 130 -22.37 29.38 -18.68
CA SER A 130 -22.64 30.16 -19.91
C SER A 130 -22.61 29.33 -21.19
N ASP A 131 -22.19 28.07 -21.14
CA ASP A 131 -22.05 27.20 -22.34
C ASP A 131 -23.11 26.09 -22.43
N SER A 132 -24.18 26.12 -21.64
CA SER A 132 -25.35 25.27 -21.86
C SER A 132 -26.26 25.84 -22.96
N THR A 133 -25.73 25.99 -24.18
CA THR A 133 -26.54 26.11 -25.39
C THR A 133 -25.82 25.51 -26.61
N ILE A 134 -26.30 24.32 -27.01
CA ILE A 134 -26.77 24.01 -28.38
C ILE A 134 -25.76 23.37 -29.38
N VAL A 135 -25.98 22.06 -29.59
CA VAL A 135 -26.23 21.35 -30.89
C VAL A 135 -25.00 21.01 -31.76
N PHE A 136 -24.75 19.76 -32.18
CA PHE A 136 -25.65 18.68 -32.64
C PHE A 136 -25.47 17.33 -31.92
#